data_AF-A0A814I2T1-F1
#
_entry.id   AF-A0A814I2T1-F1
#
_cell.length_a   1.000
_cell.length_b   1.000
_cell.length_c   1.000
_cell.angle_alpha   90.00
_cell.angle_beta   90.00
_cell.angle_gamma   90.00
#
_symmetry.space_group_name_H-M   'P 1'
#
loop_
_entity.id
_entity.type
_entity.pdbx_description
1 polymer ?
#
loop_
_entity_poly.entity_id
_entity_poly.type
_entity_poly.pdbx_seq_one_letter_code
_entity_poly.pdbx_strand_id
1 'polypeptide(L)'
;MNKPEWIFILCGCICNGAIQLVTGIVLSKLTASFFFGCSGKALTKRLRIKTFEISLRQDISYFDDLNNNTGTLCTRLSTEATAVQDATGIRFGILLQSFYSLADDLIRYTKLQNQQQPSKLIL
;
A
#
# COMPACT_ATOMS: atom_id res chain seq x y z
N MET A 1 -17.58 -21.94 -45.21
CA MET A 1 -17.20 -21.86 -43.78
C MET A 1 -18.49 -21.90 -42.98
N ASN A 2 -18.69 -22.97 -42.21
CA ASN A 2 -19.92 -23.27 -41.50
C ASN A 2 -20.13 -22.24 -40.37
N LYS A 3 -21.39 -21.98 -40.02
CA LYS A 3 -21.83 -20.85 -39.16
C LYS A 3 -21.47 -20.89 -37.64
N PRO A 4 -20.92 -21.97 -37.02
CA PRO A 4 -20.58 -21.97 -35.58
C PRO A 4 -19.10 -21.74 -35.19
N GLU A 5 -18.11 -21.81 -36.08
CA GLU A 5 -16.68 -21.78 -35.68
C GLU A 5 -16.15 -20.37 -35.29
N TRP A 6 -16.69 -19.32 -35.92
CA TRP A 6 -16.43 -17.90 -35.66
C TRP A 6 -16.62 -17.53 -34.19
N ILE A 7 -17.61 -18.11 -33.53
CA ILE A 7 -17.94 -17.86 -32.12
C ILE A 7 -16.83 -18.37 -31.20
N PHE A 8 -16.23 -19.53 -31.53
CA PHE A 8 -15.10 -20.08 -30.77
C PHE A 8 -13.83 -19.23 -30.91
N ILE A 9 -13.58 -18.71 -32.11
CA ILE A 9 -12.43 -17.83 -32.36
C ILE A 9 -12.61 -16.50 -31.60
N LEU A 10 -13.81 -15.90 -31.66
CA LEU A 10 -14.09 -14.65 -30.97
C LEU A 10 -13.99 -14.80 -29.44
N CYS A 11 -14.55 -15.88 -28.90
CA CYS A 11 -14.47 -16.22 -27.47
C CYS A 11 -13.02 -16.44 -27.02
N GLY A 12 -12.21 -17.14 -27.84
CA GLY A 12 -10.78 -17.34 -27.58
C GLY A 12 -9.98 -16.03 -27.52
N CYS A 13 -10.23 -15.09 -28.43
CA CYS A 13 -9.57 -13.78 -28.41
C CYS A 13 -9.95 -12.95 -27.18
N ILE A 14 -11.24 -12.93 -26.81
CA ILE A 14 -11.73 -12.23 -25.62
C ILE A 14 -11.13 -12.82 -24.35
N CYS A 15 -11.05 -14.16 -24.25
CA CYS A 15 -10.52 -14.85 -23.09
C CYS A 15 -9.01 -14.59 -22.91
N ASN A 16 -8.22 -14.71 -23.99
CA ASN A 16 -6.78 -14.42 -23.94
C ASN A 16 -6.49 -12.95 -23.60
N GLY A 17 -7.28 -12.02 -24.14
CA GLY A 17 -7.18 -10.59 -23.82
C GLY A 17 -7.46 -10.30 -22.34
N ALA A 18 -8.50 -10.91 -21.77
CA ALA A 18 -8.83 -10.76 -20.35
C ALA A 18 -7.72 -11.33 -19.44
N ILE A 19 -7.15 -12.49 -19.80
CA ILE A 19 -6.07 -13.13 -19.06
C ILE A 19 -4.82 -12.25 -19.01
N GLN A 20 -4.44 -11.62 -20.13
CA GLN A 20 -3.29 -10.70 -20.20
C GLN A 20 -3.47 -9.47 -19.31
N LEU A 21 -4.69 -8.93 -19.22
CA LEU A 21 -4.98 -7.77 -18.37
C LEU A 21 -4.92 -8.14 -16.87
N VAL A 22 -5.48 -9.28 -16.49
CA VAL A 22 -5.46 -9.75 -15.09
C VAL A 22 -4.04 -10.04 -14.62
N THR A 23 -3.25 -10.74 -15.44
CA THR A 23 -1.86 -11.06 -15.12
C THR A 23 -0.99 -9.81 -14.95
N GLY A 24 -1.20 -8.78 -15.78
CA GLY A 24 -0.49 -7.50 -15.66
C GLY A 24 -0.79 -6.76 -14.35
N ILE A 25 -2.07 -6.70 -13.95
CA ILE A 25 -2.46 -6.06 -12.68
C ILE A 25 -1.85 -6.80 -11.49
N VAL A 26 -1.97 -8.14 -11.46
CA VAL A 26 -1.41 -8.96 -10.37
C VAL A 26 0.10 -8.76 -10.26
N LEU A 27 0.82 -8.77 -11.39
CA LEU A 27 2.27 -8.56 -11.40
C LEU A 27 2.64 -7.20 -10.80
N SER A 28 1.97 -6.12 -11.22
CA SER A 28 2.24 -4.77 -10.71
C SER A 28 2.04 -4.65 -9.19
N LYS A 29 0.97 -5.27 -8.65
CA LYS A 29 0.67 -5.27 -7.22
C LYS A 29 1.67 -6.10 -6.42
N LEU A 30 2.12 -7.23 -6.96
CA LEU A 30 3.14 -8.06 -6.34
C LEU A 30 4.49 -7.35 -6.29
N THR A 31 4.91 -6.71 -7.38
CA THR A 31 6.15 -5.94 -7.44
C THR A 31 6.14 -4.81 -6.43
N ALA A 32 5.07 -4.02 -6.37
CA ALA A 32 4.93 -2.95 -5.37
C ALA A 32 5.00 -3.51 -3.94
N SER A 33 4.25 -4.59 -3.65
CA SER A 33 4.24 -5.23 -2.34
C SER A 33 5.62 -5.76 -1.93
N PHE A 34 6.39 -6.26 -2.89
CA PHE A 34 7.76 -6.74 -2.67
C PHE A 34 8.69 -5.57 -2.29
N PHE A 35 8.66 -4.47 -3.04
CA PHE A 35 9.46 -3.29 -2.73
C PHE A 35 9.09 -2.66 -1.39
N PHE A 36 7.80 -2.51 -1.09
CA PHE A 36 7.33 -2.01 0.21
C PHE A 36 7.71 -2.95 1.36
N GLY A 37 7.61 -4.27 1.15
CA GLY A 37 8.06 -5.26 2.12
C GLY A 37 9.57 -5.20 2.38
N CYS A 38 10.40 -5.05 1.34
CA CYS A 38 11.85 -4.87 1.47
C CYS A 38 12.19 -3.56 2.21
N SER A 39 11.52 -2.46 1.88
CA SER A 39 11.68 -1.17 2.56
C SER A 39 11.31 -1.24 4.04
N GLY A 40 10.17 -1.88 4.36
CA GLY A 40 9.72 -2.09 5.73
C GLY A 40 10.74 -2.88 6.57
N LYS A 41 11.28 -3.98 6.02
CA LYS A 41 12.33 -4.76 6.70
C LYS A 41 13.59 -3.93 6.97
N ALA A 42 14.01 -3.09 6.02
CA ALA A 42 15.18 -2.22 6.18
C ALA A 42 14.95 -1.15 7.26
N LEU A 43 13.76 -0.54 7.29
CA LEU A 43 13.37 0.43 8.31
C LEU A 43 13.35 -0.21 9.71
N THR A 44 12.72 -1.37 9.84
CA THR A 44 12.68 -2.13 11.10
C THR A 44 14.09 -2.48 11.60
N LYS A 45 15.00 -2.89 10.71
CA LYS A 45 16.40 -3.16 11.08
C LYS A 45 17.10 -1.90 11.61
N ARG A 46 16.90 -0.74 10.96
CA ARG A 46 17.47 0.53 11.41
C ARG A 46 16.92 0.96 12.78
N LEU A 47 15.62 0.81 13.01
CA LEU A 47 14.98 1.11 14.30
C LEU A 47 15.55 0.26 15.43
N ARG A 48 15.76 -1.04 15.20
CA ARG A 48 16.38 -1.93 16.21
C ARG A 48 17.81 -1.49 16.55
N ILE A 49 18.63 -1.18 15.55
CA ILE A 49 20.02 -0.74 15.76
C ILE A 49 20.06 0.60 16.52
N LYS A 50 19.26 1.58 16.08
CA LYS A 50 19.16 2.90 16.73
C LYS A 50 18.72 2.78 18.19
N THR A 51 17.72 1.95 18.46
CA THR A 51 17.21 1.81 19.83
C THR A 51 18.22 1.11 20.74
N PHE A 52 18.95 0.11 20.22
CA PHE A 52 20.04 -0.51 20.97
C PHE A 52 21.16 0.50 21.29
N GLU A 53 21.55 1.34 20.32
CA GLU A 53 22.53 2.41 20.56
C GLU A 53 22.06 3.39 21.65
N ILE A 54 20.78 3.78 21.62
CA ILE A 54 20.19 4.68 22.62
C ILE A 54 20.18 4.02 24.00
N SER A 55 19.79 2.74 24.10
CA SER A 55 19.82 2.01 25.37
C SER A 55 21.23 1.92 25.97
N LEU A 56 22.28 1.75 25.16
CA LEU A 56 23.66 1.71 25.66
C LEU A 56 24.15 3.05 26.24
N ARG A 57 23.50 4.16 25.89
CA ARG A 57 23.87 5.51 26.34
C ARG A 57 23.08 5.98 27.58
N GLN A 58 22.12 5.21 28.07
CA GLN A 58 21.30 5.58 29.24
C GLN A 58 21.94 5.18 30.56
N ASP A 59 21.76 6.02 31.59
CA ASP A 59 22.26 5.77 32.95
C ASP A 59 21.60 4.56 33.60
N ILE A 60 22.32 3.86 34.49
CA ILE A 60 21.82 2.64 35.15
C ILE A 60 20.53 2.89 35.95
N SER A 61 20.36 4.09 36.51
CA SER A 61 19.16 4.50 37.25
C SER A 61 17.91 4.58 36.38
N TYR A 62 18.05 4.72 35.06
CA TYR A 62 16.92 4.71 34.13
C TYR A 62 16.29 3.31 34.01
N PHE A 63 17.09 2.25 34.18
CA PHE A 63 16.64 0.86 34.06
C PHE A 63 16.04 0.29 35.35
N ASP A 64 16.14 1.02 36.46
CA ASP A 64 15.64 0.58 37.78
C ASP A 64 14.10 0.70 37.88
N ASP A 65 13.50 1.54 37.04
CA ASP A 65 12.04 1.61 36.90
C ASP A 65 11.49 0.35 36.22
N LEU A 66 10.46 -0.27 36.83
CA LEU A 66 9.74 -1.43 36.26
C LEU A 66 9.21 -1.18 34.83
N ASN A 67 8.90 0.08 34.50
CA ASN A 67 8.43 0.49 33.19
C ASN A 67 9.54 0.63 32.13
N ASN A 68 10.78 0.85 32.55
CA ASN A 68 11.96 1.08 31.70
C ASN A 68 13.03 -0.01 31.82
N ASN A 69 12.74 -1.11 32.50
CA ASN A 69 13.60 -2.27 32.46
C ASN A 69 13.84 -2.71 31.00
N THR A 70 15.08 -3.10 30.72
CA THR A 70 15.56 -3.63 29.43
C THR A 70 14.62 -4.64 28.77
N GLY A 71 13.99 -5.54 29.53
CA GLY A 71 13.02 -6.51 29.02
C GLY A 71 11.71 -5.87 28.52
N THR A 72 11.20 -4.89 29.25
CA THR A 72 10.02 -4.11 28.86
C THR A 72 10.30 -3.28 27.60
N LEU A 73 11.47 -2.62 27.55
CA LEU A 73 11.91 -1.84 26.39
C LEU A 73 12.11 -2.71 25.15
N CYS A 74 12.74 -3.89 25.28
CA CYS A 74 12.93 -4.82 24.17
C CYS A 74 11.59 -5.33 23.63
N THR A 75 10.65 -5.67 24.53
CA THR A 75 9.29 -6.09 24.16
C THR A 75 8.56 -4.98 23.42
N ARG A 76 8.54 -3.76 23.98
CA ARG A 76 7.91 -2.61 23.31
C ARG A 76 8.55 -2.33 21.95
N LEU A 77 9.87 -2.33 21.86
CA LEU A 77 10.58 -2.13 20.60
C LEU A 77 10.23 -3.20 19.57
N SER A 78 10.12 -4.46 19.97
CA SER A 78 9.71 -5.55 19.08
C SER A 78 8.27 -5.36 18.59
N THR A 79 7.37 -4.92 19.47
CA THR A 79 5.98 -4.60 19.11
C THR A 79 5.91 -3.42 18.14
N GLU A 80 6.61 -2.31 18.42
CA GLU A 80 6.66 -1.14 17.53
C GLU A 80 7.30 -1.48 16.17
N ALA A 81 8.37 -2.26 16.17
CA ALA A 81 9.02 -2.76 14.96
C ALA A 81 8.07 -3.59 14.08
N THR A 82 7.25 -4.44 14.72
CA THR A 82 6.24 -5.27 14.05
C THR A 82 5.10 -4.41 13.52
N ALA A 83 4.61 -3.47 14.33
CA ALA A 83 3.57 -2.52 13.93
C ALA A 83 3.99 -1.66 12.72
N VAL A 84 5.24 -1.17 12.69
CA VAL A 84 5.78 -0.42 11.54
C VAL A 84 5.89 -1.29 10.30
N GLN A 85 6.33 -2.54 10.45
CA GLN A 85 6.42 -3.48 9.33
C GLN A 85 5.03 -3.78 8.74
N ASP A 86 4.02 -3.99 9.60
CA ASP A 86 2.64 -4.24 9.20
C ASP A 86 1.98 -3.00 8.56
N ALA A 87 2.29 -1.80 9.08
CA ALA A 87 1.83 -0.54 8.53
C ALA A 87 2.44 -0.24 7.15
N THR A 88 3.73 -0.53 6.97
CA THR A 88 4.47 -0.24 5.73
C THR A 88 4.21 -1.26 4.62
N GLY A 89 3.77 -2.48 4.96
CA GLY A 89 3.48 -3.55 4.00
C GLY A 89 2.20 -3.32 3.19
N ILE A 90 1.26 -4.27 3.27
CA ILE A 90 0.03 -4.29 2.46
C ILE A 90 -0.83 -3.03 2.72
N ARG A 91 -0.82 -2.52 3.96
CA ARG A 91 -1.61 -1.36 4.37
C ARG A 91 -1.20 -0.09 3.63
N PHE A 92 0.08 0.10 3.36
CA PHE A 92 0.57 1.25 2.59
C PHE A 92 0.04 1.23 1.15
N GLY A 93 0.00 0.05 0.52
CA GLY A 93 -0.60 -0.12 -0.80
C GLY A 93 -2.10 0.19 -0.84
N ILE A 94 -2.84 -0.20 0.21
CA ILE A 94 -4.26 0.11 0.35
C ILE A 94 -4.47 1.62 0.54
N LEU A 95 -3.67 2.28 1.38
CA LEU A 95 -3.74 3.73 1.58
C LEU A 95 -3.53 4.48 0.26
N LEU A 96 -2.50 4.13 -0.51
CA LEU A 96 -2.25 4.72 -1.83
C LEU A 96 -3.42 4.49 -2.80
N GLN A 97 -3.99 3.28 -2.80
CA GLN A 97 -5.15 2.96 -3.63
C GLN A 97 -6.38 3.81 -3.24
N SER A 98 -6.61 4.01 -1.94
CA SER A 98 -7.70 4.85 -1.43
C SER A 98 -7.50 6.31 -1.82
N PHE A 99 -6.28 6.86 -1.69
CA PHE A 99 -5.98 8.22 -2.14
C PHE A 99 -6.20 8.40 -3.63
N TYR A 100 -5.76 7.43 -4.45
CA TYR A 100 -5.98 7.46 -5.88
C TYR A 100 -7.48 7.48 -6.22
N SER A 101 -8.27 6.63 -5.57
CA SER A 101 -9.73 6.57 -5.79
C SER A 101 -10.41 7.89 -5.42
N LEU A 102 -10.01 8.52 -4.31
CA LEU A 102 -10.56 9.81 -3.89
C LEU A 102 -10.16 10.94 -4.86
N ALA A 103 -8.93 10.91 -5.38
CA ALA A 103 -8.45 11.87 -6.35
C ALA A 103 -9.22 11.76 -7.68
N ASP A 104 -9.43 10.55 -8.19
CA ASP A 104 -10.23 10.30 -9.39
C ASP A 104 -11.67 10.81 -9.23
N ASP A 105 -12.29 10.52 -8.08
CA ASP A 105 -13.64 10.97 -7.77
C ASP A 105 -13.74 12.51 -7.73
N LEU A 106 -12.78 13.19 -7.09
CA LEU A 106 -12.72 14.66 -7.05
C LEU A 106 -12.58 15.28 -8.45
N ILE A 107 -11.72 14.71 -9.31
CA ILE A 107 -11.54 15.15 -10.69
C ILE A 107 -12.85 15.00 -11.46
N ARG A 108 -13.55 13.88 -11.27
CA ARG A 108 -14.84 13.62 -11.90
C ARG A 108 -15.92 14.59 -11.43
N TYR A 109 -16.01 14.89 -10.13
CA TYR A 109 -16.93 15.91 -9.61
C TYR A 109 -16.68 17.29 -10.23
N THR A 110 -15.42 17.67 -10.40
CA THR A 110 -15.07 18.96 -11.00
C THR A 110 -15.55 19.07 -12.46
N LYS A 111 -15.42 17.97 -13.23
CA LYS A 111 -15.95 17.92 -14.61
C LYS A 111 -17.48 18.00 -14.65
N LEU A 112 -18.18 17.36 -13.71
CA LEU A 112 -19.65 17.39 -13.65
C LEU A 112 -20.19 18.79 -13.34
N GLN A 113 -19.50 19.55 -12.49
CA GLN A 113 -19.86 20.96 -12.23
C GLN A 113 -19.69 21.84 -13.48
N ASN A 114 -18.62 21.63 -14.25
CA ASN A 114 -18.38 22.40 -15.47
C ASN A 114 -19.43 22.11 -16.57
N GLN A 115 -19.92 20.87 -16.64
CA GLN A 115 -20.90 20.44 -17.64
C GLN A 115 -22.33 20.92 -17.36
N GLN A 116 -22.64 21.37 -16.14
CA GLN A 116 -23.93 21.95 -15.75
C GLN A 116 -24.01 23.48 -16.01
N GLN A 117 -22.90 24.12 -16.43
CA GLN A 117 -22.82 25.55 -16.74
C GLN A 117 -23.12 25.99 -18.22
N PRO A 118 -23.60 25.18 -19.19
CA PRO A 118 -23.83 25.68 -20.56
C PRO A 118 -25.16 26.42 -20.76
N SER A 119 -26.14 26.33 -19.84
CA SER A 119 -27.47 26.94 -20.01
C SER A 119 -27.71 28.22 -19.21
N LYS A 120 -26.77 28.65 -18.35
CA LYS A 120 -26.88 29.90 -17.57
C LYS A 120 -26.19 31.12 -18.19
N LEU A 121 -25.59 30.98 -19.38
CA LEU A 121 -24.91 32.08 -20.07
C LEU A 121 -25.76 32.70 -21.22
N ILE A 122 -27.01 32.26 -21.40
CA ILE A 122 -27.92 32.68 -22.49
C ILE A 122 -29.22 33.30 -21.92
N LEU A 123 -29.31 33.56 -20.61
CA LEU A 123 -30.36 34.36 -19.98
C LEU A 123 -29.75 35.48 -19.13
#